data_AF-A0A3D8HZM0-F1
#
_entry.id   AF-A0A3D8HZM0-F1
#
_cell.length_a   1.000
_cell.length_b   1.000
_cell.length_c   1.000
_cell.angle_alpha   90.00
_cell.angle_beta   90.00
_cell.angle_gamma   90.00
#
_symmetry.space_group_name_H-M   'P 1'
#
loop_
_entity.id
_entity.type
_entity.pdbx_description
1 polymer ?
#
loop_
_entity_poly.entity_id
_entity_poly.type
_entity_poly.pdbx_seq_one_letter_code
_entity_poly.pdbx_strand_id
1 'polypeptide(L)'
;MNCFSTYPFYAYYTDKIEKNTTKGETIIGDDCWIGLNAIILSGSKIGKGCVIGAGSVVRGEFEPYSVIIGNPAIQVKKRFSNEIIEILESIDFDTLDSDKILEHLHRFYTPLDKNLALEIKYLLKKEGAYNE
;
A
#
# COMPACT_ATOMS: atom_id res chain seq x y z
N MET A 1 -19.51 -19.14 -3.14
CA MET A 1 -20.93 -18.88 -3.47
C MET A 1 -21.65 -20.21 -3.40
N ASN A 2 -22.81 -20.27 -2.75
CA ASN A 2 -23.60 -21.50 -2.63
C ASN A 2 -24.82 -21.41 -3.56
N CYS A 3 -24.58 -21.42 -4.87
CA CYS A 3 -25.61 -21.35 -5.90
C CYS A 3 -25.30 -22.35 -7.02
N PHE A 4 -26.34 -22.76 -7.78
CA PHE A 4 -26.24 -23.74 -8.85
C PHE A 4 -25.32 -23.30 -10.01
N SER A 5 -25.21 -22.00 -10.25
CA SER A 5 -24.29 -21.40 -11.23
C SER A 5 -23.87 -20.01 -10.75
N THR A 6 -22.60 -19.66 -10.91
CA THR A 6 -22.04 -18.35 -10.56
C THR A 6 -22.01 -17.37 -11.74
N TYR A 7 -22.10 -17.91 -12.96
CA TYR A 7 -22.07 -17.27 -14.28
C TYR A 7 -22.29 -18.42 -15.29
N PRO A 8 -22.90 -18.26 -16.49
CA PRO A 8 -23.27 -17.03 -17.18
C PRO A 8 -24.79 -16.77 -17.32
N PHE A 9 -25.65 -17.63 -16.79
CA PHE A 9 -27.08 -17.63 -17.14
C PHE A 9 -27.75 -16.27 -16.92
N TYR A 10 -27.45 -15.58 -15.81
CA TYR A 10 -27.99 -14.25 -15.57
C TYR A 10 -27.55 -13.23 -16.63
N ALA A 11 -26.28 -13.26 -17.04
CA ALA A 11 -25.74 -12.32 -18.03
C ALA A 11 -26.24 -12.61 -19.46
N TYR A 12 -26.52 -13.87 -19.81
CA TYR A 12 -27.01 -14.22 -21.16
C TYR A 12 -28.52 -14.13 -21.32
N TYR A 13 -29.28 -14.37 -20.26
CA TYR A 13 -30.74 -14.45 -20.34
C TYR A 13 -31.44 -13.25 -19.70
N THR A 14 -30.70 -12.28 -19.18
CA THR A 14 -31.24 -10.99 -18.78
C THR A 14 -30.53 -9.89 -19.56
N ASP A 15 -31.29 -8.92 -20.10
CA ASP A 15 -30.72 -7.66 -20.64
C ASP A 15 -30.09 -6.78 -19.55
N LYS A 16 -30.11 -7.27 -18.30
CA LYS A 16 -29.48 -6.67 -17.15
C LYS A 16 -28.09 -7.25 -17.05
N ILE A 17 -27.11 -6.55 -17.63
CA ILE A 17 -25.73 -6.65 -17.13
C ILE A 17 -25.80 -6.12 -15.69
N GLU A 18 -26.07 -6.99 -14.72
CA GLU A 18 -25.81 -6.65 -13.33
C GLU A 18 -24.37 -6.16 -13.29
N LYS A 19 -24.22 -4.87 -12.97
CA LYS A 19 -22.94 -4.18 -12.86
C LYS A 19 -21.96 -5.17 -12.25
N ASN A 20 -20.96 -5.59 -13.03
CA ASN A 20 -19.89 -6.47 -12.58
C ASN A 20 -19.59 -6.16 -11.12
N THR A 21 -19.87 -7.12 -10.23
CA THR A 21 -19.90 -6.92 -8.79
C THR A 21 -18.49 -6.65 -8.28
N THR A 22 -18.04 -5.41 -8.44
CA THR A 22 -16.86 -4.90 -7.77
C THR A 22 -17.09 -5.04 -6.26
N LYS A 23 -16.03 -5.40 -5.54
CA LYS A 23 -16.03 -5.49 -4.07
C LYS A 23 -15.77 -4.12 -3.42
N GLY A 24 -15.96 -3.03 -4.17
CA GLY A 24 -15.62 -1.68 -3.77
C GLY A 24 -14.32 -1.19 -4.40
N GLU A 25 -13.86 -0.04 -3.93
CA GLU A 25 -12.63 0.62 -4.37
C GLU A 25 -11.40 -0.21 -4.03
N THR A 26 -10.42 -0.19 -4.93
CA THR A 26 -9.08 -0.69 -4.64
C THR A 26 -8.22 0.50 -4.23
N ILE A 27 -7.68 0.47 -3.02
CA ILE A 27 -6.89 1.55 -2.44
C ILE A 27 -5.44 1.07 -2.32
N ILE A 28 -4.49 1.87 -2.83
CA ILE A 28 -3.05 1.63 -2.73
C ILE A 28 -2.46 2.88 -2.08
N GLY A 29 -1.86 2.73 -0.91
CA GLY A 29 -1.19 3.83 -0.22
C GLY A 29 0.13 4.23 -0.88
N ASP A 30 0.67 5.36 -0.46
CA ASP A 30 1.92 5.90 -0.99
C ASP A 30 3.11 4.95 -0.79
N ASP A 31 4.18 5.13 -1.55
CA ASP A 31 5.42 4.35 -1.45
C ASP A 31 5.24 2.82 -1.58
N CYS A 32 4.16 2.36 -2.21
CA CYS A 32 3.98 0.94 -2.49
C CYS A 32 4.87 0.49 -3.64
N TRP A 33 5.67 -0.57 -3.42
CA TRP A 33 6.41 -1.24 -4.48
C TRP A 33 5.66 -2.48 -4.95
N ILE A 34 5.21 -2.47 -6.21
CA ILE A 34 4.41 -3.55 -6.79
C ILE A 34 5.26 -4.33 -7.79
N GLY A 35 5.54 -5.59 -7.47
CA GLY A 35 6.31 -6.50 -8.31
C GLY A 35 5.59 -6.87 -9.60
N LEU A 36 6.38 -7.22 -10.62
CA LEU A 36 5.90 -7.61 -11.93
C LEU A 36 4.83 -8.71 -11.86
N ASN A 37 3.75 -8.57 -12.64
CA ASN A 37 2.64 -9.52 -12.72
C ASN A 37 1.91 -9.78 -11.39
N ALA A 38 2.03 -8.90 -10.39
CA ALA A 38 1.13 -8.94 -9.25
C ALA A 38 -0.31 -8.61 -9.70
N ILE A 39 -1.28 -9.35 -9.17
CA ILE A 39 -2.70 -9.20 -9.44
C ILE A 39 -3.36 -8.69 -8.16
N ILE A 40 -3.87 -7.46 -8.18
CA ILE A 40 -4.61 -6.87 -7.07
C ILE A 40 -6.10 -7.01 -7.34
N LEU A 41 -6.80 -7.78 -6.51
CA LEU A 41 -8.23 -8.02 -6.68
C LEU A 41 -9.05 -6.80 -6.24
N SER A 42 -10.22 -6.62 -6.85
CA SER A 42 -11.18 -5.56 -6.49
C SER A 42 -11.48 -5.55 -4.99
N GLY A 43 -11.57 -4.35 -4.41
CA GLY A 43 -11.85 -4.15 -2.99
C GLY A 43 -10.63 -4.34 -2.08
N SER A 44 -9.43 -4.52 -2.63
CA SER A 44 -8.21 -4.64 -1.81
C SER A 44 -7.74 -3.28 -1.32
N LYS A 45 -7.29 -3.21 -0.07
CA LYS A 45 -6.68 -2.02 0.53
C LYS A 45 -5.26 -2.33 0.95
N ILE A 46 -4.29 -1.65 0.36
CA ILE A 46 -2.87 -1.87 0.58
C ILE A 46 -2.32 -0.63 1.29
N GLY A 47 -1.86 -0.79 2.53
CA GLY A 47 -1.32 0.31 3.34
C GLY A 47 -0.04 0.91 2.75
N LYS A 48 0.27 2.14 3.18
CA LYS A 48 1.47 2.89 2.79
C LYS A 48 2.75 2.06 2.91
N GLY A 49 3.65 2.17 1.96
CA GLY A 49 4.98 1.54 2.02
C GLY A 49 4.97 0.02 1.85
N CYS A 50 3.87 -0.60 1.44
CA CYS A 50 3.84 -2.05 1.23
C CYS A 50 4.73 -2.49 0.06
N VAL A 51 5.30 -3.69 0.17
CA VAL A 51 6.07 -4.35 -0.90
C VAL A 51 5.31 -5.59 -1.32
N ILE A 52 4.85 -5.63 -2.57
CA ILE A 52 4.13 -6.75 -3.16
C ILE A 52 5.09 -7.52 -4.07
N GLY A 53 5.34 -8.79 -3.77
CA GLY A 53 6.20 -9.64 -4.58
C GLY A 53 5.61 -9.91 -5.98
N ALA A 54 6.49 -10.15 -6.94
CA ALA A 54 6.09 -10.51 -8.30
C ALA A 54 5.16 -11.73 -8.33
N GLY A 55 4.17 -11.72 -9.24
CA GLY A 55 3.20 -12.82 -9.40
C GLY A 55 2.21 -13.01 -8.25
N SER A 56 2.19 -12.13 -7.25
CA SER A 56 1.31 -12.29 -6.08
C SER A 56 -0.16 -12.00 -6.42
N VAL A 57 -1.10 -12.75 -5.83
CA VAL A 57 -2.55 -12.50 -5.96
C VAL A 57 -3.09 -11.93 -4.66
N VAL A 58 -3.20 -10.60 -4.64
CA VAL A 58 -3.51 -9.80 -3.46
C VAL A 58 -5.01 -9.61 -3.32
N ARG A 59 -5.54 -9.96 -2.15
CA ARG A 59 -6.96 -9.81 -1.79
C ARG A 59 -7.10 -9.38 -0.33
N GLY A 60 -8.02 -8.46 -0.07
CA GLY A 60 -8.31 -8.00 1.30
C GLY A 60 -7.48 -6.78 1.69
N GLU A 61 -7.28 -6.60 2.99
CA GLU A 61 -6.63 -5.42 3.56
C GLU A 61 -5.27 -5.80 4.16
N PHE A 62 -4.25 -4.97 3.92
CA PHE A 62 -2.91 -5.16 4.44
C PHE A 62 -2.39 -3.90 5.12
N GLU A 63 -1.82 -4.09 6.31
CA GLU A 63 -1.25 -3.03 7.14
C GLU A 63 -0.06 -2.33 6.45
N PRO A 64 0.18 -1.03 6.73
CA PRO A 64 1.33 -0.31 6.23
C PRO A 64 2.67 -1.01 6.45
N TYR A 65 3.58 -0.79 5.50
CA TYR A 65 4.95 -1.33 5.47
C TYR A 65 5.02 -2.86 5.51
N SER A 66 3.95 -3.55 5.09
CA SER A 66 3.93 -5.01 4.97
C SER A 66 4.70 -5.49 3.74
N VAL A 67 5.38 -6.62 3.87
CA VAL A 67 5.91 -7.40 2.74
C VAL A 67 4.93 -8.52 2.45
N ILE A 68 4.33 -8.49 1.26
CA ILE A 68 3.18 -9.29 0.85
C ILE A 68 3.58 -10.13 -0.35
N ILE A 69 3.48 -11.46 -0.26
CA ILE A 69 3.84 -12.37 -1.36
C ILE A 69 2.88 -13.55 -1.49
N GLY A 70 2.81 -14.14 -2.69
CA GLY A 70 2.20 -15.44 -2.95
C GLY A 70 0.81 -15.40 -3.58
N ASN A 71 0.22 -16.58 -3.77
CA ASN A 71 -1.13 -16.77 -4.31
C ASN A 71 -1.84 -17.91 -3.53
N PRO A 72 -2.78 -17.62 -2.60
CA PRO A 72 -3.19 -16.28 -2.20
C PRO A 72 -2.06 -15.52 -1.49
N ALA A 73 -1.97 -14.21 -1.70
CA ALA A 73 -0.94 -13.41 -1.07
C ALA A 73 -1.16 -13.31 0.45
N ILE A 74 -0.07 -13.37 1.21
CA ILE A 74 -0.04 -13.22 2.67
C ILE A 74 1.06 -12.24 3.08
N GLN A 75 0.90 -11.63 4.26
CA GLN A 75 1.97 -10.86 4.88
C GLN A 75 3.03 -11.83 5.44
N VAL A 76 4.28 -11.68 4.99
CA VAL A 76 5.39 -12.52 5.46
C VAL A 76 6.28 -11.83 6.50
N LYS A 77 6.35 -10.50 6.46
CA LYS A 77 7.02 -9.66 7.46
C LYS A 77 6.58 -8.20 7.31
N LYS A 78 7.04 -7.34 8.22
CA LYS A 78 7.04 -5.89 8.04
C LYS A 78 8.44 -5.42 7.60
N ARG A 79 8.51 -4.28 6.89
CA ARG A 79 9.78 -3.63 6.50
C ARG A 79 10.54 -3.13 7.73
N PHE A 80 9.83 -2.62 8.74
CA PHE A 80 10.39 -1.97 9.93
C PHE A 80 9.67 -2.43 11.21
N SER A 81 10.18 -1.98 12.37
CA SER A 81 9.48 -2.16 13.66
C SER A 81 8.25 -1.26 13.75
N ASN A 82 7.30 -1.60 14.63
CA ASN A 82 6.06 -0.84 14.77
C ASN A 82 6.33 0.63 15.15
N GLU A 83 7.33 0.91 16.00
CA GLU A 83 7.66 2.27 16.42
C GLU A 83 8.16 3.13 15.26
N ILE A 84 8.91 2.54 14.31
CA ILE A 84 9.36 3.25 13.11
C ILE A 84 8.17 3.47 12.17
N ILE A 85 7.32 2.46 12.03
CA ILE A 85 6.12 2.54 11.16
C ILE A 85 5.21 3.68 11.58
N GLU A 86 4.93 3.83 12.89
CA GLU A 86 4.12 4.93 13.41
C GLU A 86 4.66 6.31 12.99
N ILE A 87 5.98 6.48 13.02
CA ILE A 87 6.63 7.72 12.56
C ILE A 87 6.43 7.92 11.05
N LEU A 88 6.65 6.88 10.25
CA LEU A 88 6.60 6.99 8.80
C LEU A 88 5.18 7.14 8.25
N GLU A 89 4.18 6.59 8.94
CA GLU A 89 2.75 6.76 8.60
C GLU A 89 2.30 8.20 8.75
N SER A 90 2.78 8.90 9.78
CA SER A 90 2.45 10.32 9.99
C SER A 90 3.09 11.30 8.99
N ILE A 91 3.97 10.83 8.11
CA ILE A 91 4.55 11.67 7.06
C ILE A 91 3.54 11.81 5.92
N ASP A 92 3.20 13.03 5.53
CA ASP A 92 2.38 13.29 4.35
C ASP A 92 3.30 13.60 3.16
N PHE A 93 3.29 12.73 2.15
CA PHE A 93 4.21 12.87 1.00
C PHE A 93 3.81 14.03 0.08
N ASP A 94 2.54 14.43 0.08
CA ASP A 94 2.04 15.56 -0.73
C ASP A 94 2.55 16.90 -0.22
N THR A 95 3.00 16.95 1.03
CA THR A 95 3.51 18.17 1.67
C THR A 95 5.02 18.39 1.50
N LEU A 96 5.72 17.46 0.84
CA LEU A 96 7.18 17.50 0.72
C LEU A 96 7.63 18.46 -0.40
N ASP A 97 8.58 19.34 -0.06
CA ASP A 97 9.21 20.26 -1.02
C ASP A 97 10.36 19.58 -1.79
N SER A 98 10.32 19.69 -3.12
CA SER A 98 11.28 19.03 -4.00
C SER A 98 12.73 19.48 -3.81
N ASP A 99 12.99 20.75 -3.53
CA ASP A 99 14.34 21.28 -3.38
C ASP A 99 14.99 20.72 -2.11
N LYS A 100 14.19 20.60 -1.05
CA LYS A 100 14.61 20.00 0.22
C LYS A 100 14.83 18.50 0.12
N ILE A 101 13.99 17.78 -0.64
CA ILE A 101 14.22 16.35 -0.94
C ILE A 101 15.58 16.19 -1.62
N LEU A 102 15.91 17.04 -2.58
CA LEU A 102 17.19 16.97 -3.30
C LEU A 102 18.38 17.26 -2.38
N GLU A 103 18.28 18.25 -1.49
CA GLU A 103 19.31 18.55 -0.49
C GLU A 103 19.59 17.35 0.43
N HIS A 104 18.55 16.59 0.77
CA HIS A 104 18.60 15.47 1.72
C HIS A 104 18.52 14.09 1.07
N LEU A 105 18.69 13.98 -0.25
CA LEU A 105 18.45 12.76 -1.02
C LEU A 105 19.19 11.53 -0.46
N HIS A 106 20.42 11.71 0.02
CA HIS A 106 21.23 10.64 0.61
C HIS A 106 20.52 9.92 1.78
N ARG A 107 19.68 10.62 2.54
CA ARG A 107 18.98 10.09 3.71
C ARG A 107 17.89 9.09 3.33
N PHE A 108 17.23 9.30 2.18
CA PHE A 108 16.19 8.40 1.66
C PHE A 108 16.74 7.02 1.29
N TYR A 109 18.03 6.93 0.99
CA TYR A 109 18.69 5.69 0.58
C TYR A 109 19.65 5.13 1.64
N THR A 110 19.65 5.71 2.83
CA THR A 110 20.41 5.19 3.98
C THR A 110 19.54 4.19 4.75
N PRO A 111 20.09 3.06 5.24
CA PRO A 111 19.33 2.15 6.10
C PRO A 111 18.69 2.88 7.28
N LEU A 112 17.38 2.71 7.42
CA LEU A 112 16.60 3.42 8.44
C LEU A 112 16.72 2.74 9.80
N ASP A 113 17.28 3.46 10.76
CA ASP A 113 17.19 3.13 12.17
C ASP A 113 16.25 4.10 12.92
N LYS A 114 16.04 3.85 14.21
CA LYS A 114 15.15 4.67 15.04
C LYS A 114 15.63 6.12 15.18
N ASN A 115 16.94 6.35 15.22
CA ASN A 115 17.48 7.71 15.37
C ASN A 115 17.26 8.52 14.10
N LEU A 116 17.56 7.92 12.94
CA LEU A 116 17.32 8.55 11.65
C LEU A 116 15.83 8.80 11.40
N ALA A 117 14.95 7.88 11.80
CA ALA A 117 13.50 8.08 11.70
C ALA A 117 13.03 9.30 12.52
N LEU A 118 13.54 9.47 13.73
CA LEU A 118 13.23 10.63 14.58
C LEU A 118 13.81 11.92 14.03
N GLU A 119 15.02 11.88 13.47
CA GLU A 119 15.65 13.04 12.83
C GLU A 119 14.84 13.50 11.60
N ILE A 120 14.44 12.55 10.75
CA ILE A 120 13.57 12.83 9.59
C ILE A 120 12.25 13.44 10.07
N LYS A 121 11.61 12.85 11.08
CA LYS A 121 10.38 13.40 11.68
C LYS A 121 10.57 14.85 12.12
N TYR A 122 11.68 15.15 12.82
CA TYR A 122 11.95 16.50 13.31
C TYR A 122 12.16 17.51 12.18
N LEU A 123 12.90 17.13 11.15
CA LEU A 123 13.12 17.98 9.97
C LEU A 123 11.81 18.29 9.25
N LEU A 124 11.03 17.26 8.94
CA LEU A 124 9.75 17.41 8.26
C LEU A 124 8.76 18.27 9.07
N LYS A 125 8.77 18.16 10.41
CA LYS A 125 7.99 19.02 11.29
C LYS A 125 8.42 20.48 11.24
N LYS A 126 9.72 20.76 11.26
CA LYS A 126 10.25 22.14 11.13
C LYS A 126 9.83 22.77 9.80
N GLU A 127 9.62 21.95 8.79
CA GLU A 127 9.33 22.36 7.42
C GLU A 127 7.84 22.43 7.08
N GLY A 128 6.96 22.06 8.01
CA GLY A 128 5.51 22.06 7.81
C GLY A 128 4.99 20.85 7.03
N ALA A 129 5.83 19.83 6.80
CA ALA A 129 5.51 18.61 6.07
C ALA A 129 5.14 17.42 6.98
N TYR A 130 4.72 17.73 8.20
CA TYR A 130 4.32 16.76 9.22
C TYR A 130 3.14 17.32 10.01
N ASN A 131 2.03 16.61 10.02
CA ASN A 131 0.85 16.94 10.83
C ASN A 131 0.87 16.08 12.11
N GLU A 132 0.66 16.70 13.27
CA GLU A 132 0.53 16.00 14.57
C GLU A 132 -0.75 15.17 14.67
#